data_AF-A0A261GQ31-F1
#
_entry.id   AF-A0A261GQ31-F1
#
_cell.length_a   1.000
_cell.length_b   1.000
_cell.length_c   1.000
_cell.angle_alpha   90.00
_cell.angle_beta   90.00
_cell.angle_gamma   90.00
#
_symmetry.space_group_name_H-M   'P 1'
#
loop_
_entity.id
_entity.type
_entity.pdbx_description
1 polymer ?
#
loop_
_entity_poly.entity_id
_entity_poly.type
_entity_poly.pdbx_seq_one_letter_code
_entity_poly.pdbx_strand_id
1 'polypeptide(L)' 'MEIIARNNWTYCVYRAGDEYIMSIPFGHSFVDFSRAFKVELDNLDDEYLSNKAEEIKKNYDYFKKFEVPDP' A
#
# COMPACT_ATOMS: atom_id res chain seq x y z
N MET A 1 -3.79 -14.62 2.20
CA MET A 1 -3.89 -13.40 1.36
C MET A 1 -3.22 -13.69 0.03
N GLU A 2 -3.76 -13.16 -1.06
CA GLU A 2 -3.20 -13.34 -2.40
C GLU A 2 -2.65 -12.00 -2.90
N ILE A 3 -1.46 -12.01 -3.49
CA ILE A 3 -0.89 -10.82 -4.15
C ILE A 3 -1.56 -10.69 -5.52
N ILE A 4 -2.24 -9.58 -5.74
CA ILE A 4 -2.99 -9.33 -6.99
C ILE A 4 -2.33 -8.29 -7.90
N ALA A 5 -1.49 -7.41 -7.33
CA ALA A 5 -0.71 -6.43 -8.06
C ALA A 5 0.56 -6.10 -7.29
N ARG A 6 1.67 -5.87 -7.99
CA ARG A 6 2.94 -5.56 -7.35
C ARG A 6 3.82 -4.70 -8.24
N ASN A 7 4.34 -3.64 -7.66
CA ASN A 7 5.45 -2.87 -8.18
C ASN A 7 6.54 -2.85 -7.10
N ASN A 8 7.67 -3.51 -7.37
CA ASN A 8 8.71 -3.84 -6.39
C ASN A 8 9.22 -2.65 -5.55
N TRP A 9 9.09 -1.43 -6.06
CA TRP A 9 9.61 -0.21 -5.43
C TRP A 9 8.53 0.76 -4.96
N THR A 10 7.25 0.45 -5.22
CA THR A 10 6.15 1.38 -5.01
C THR A 10 5.05 0.81 -4.14
N TYR A 11 4.62 -0.44 -4.39
CA TYR A 11 3.53 -1.06 -3.64
C TYR A 11 3.47 -2.59 -3.84
N CYS A 12 2.82 -3.27 -2.90
CA CYS A 12 2.32 -4.63 -3.05
C CYS A 12 0.85 -4.66 -2.61
N VAL A 13 -0.06 -5.07 -3.48
CA VAL A 13 -1.49 -5.16 -3.17
C VAL A 13 -1.86 -6.61 -2.90
N TYR A 14 -2.47 -6.81 -1.74
CA TYR A 14 -3.04 -8.07 -1.31
C TYR A 14 -4.56 -7.98 -1.35
N ARG A 15 -5.20 -9.09 -1.74
CA ARG A 15 -6.63 -9.30 -1.55
C ARG A 15 -6.86 -10.12 -0.28
N ALA A 16 -7.70 -9.60 0.61
CA ALA A 16 -8.11 -10.22 1.86
C ALA A 16 -9.65 -10.30 1.91
N GLY A 17 -10.22 -11.30 1.22
CA GLY A 17 -11.67 -11.39 1.01
C GLY A 17 -12.17 -10.30 0.07
N ASP A 18 -13.03 -9.43 0.59
CA ASP A 18 -13.59 -8.28 -0.13
C ASP A 18 -12.81 -6.98 0.09
N GLU A 19 -11.77 -7.01 0.93
CA GLU A 19 -10.91 -5.87 1.22
C GLU A 19 -9.59 -5.95 0.46
N TYR A 20 -8.99 -4.79 0.21
CA TYR A 20 -7.62 -4.67 -0.29
C TYR A 20 -6.69 -4.13 0.78
N ILE A 21 -5.49 -4.69 0.83
CA ILE A 21 -4.40 -4.23 1.67
C ILE A 21 -3.26 -3.82 0.75
N MET A 22 -2.79 -2.58 0.86
CA MET A 22 -1.66 -2.08 0.11
C MET A 22 -0.47 -1.90 1.05
N SER A 23 0.58 -2.69 0.83
CA SER A 23 1.88 -2.54 1.49
C SER A 23 2.77 -1.62 0.68
N ILE A 24 3.31 -0.59 1.32
CA ILE A 24 4.05 0.49 0.69
C ILE A 24 5.42 0.59 1.35
N PRO A 25 6.52 0.54 0.57
CA PRO A 25 7.85 0.78 1.08
C PRO A 25 8.02 2.28 1.42
N PHE A 26 8.49 2.53 2.64
CA PHE A 26 8.98 3.81 3.11
C PHE A 26 10.50 3.71 3.26
N GLY A 27 11.22 4.46 2.45
CA GLY A 27 12.67 4.59 2.57
C GLY A 27 13.02 5.78 3.45
N HIS A 28 13.79 5.56 4.52
CA HIS A 28 14.37 6.65 5.31
C HIS A 28 15.86 6.40 5.56
N SER A 29 16.70 6.86 4.61
CA SER A 29 18.17 6.97 4.63
C SER A 29 19.00 5.71 4.97
N PHE A 30 18.68 4.99 6.04
CA PHE A 30 19.44 3.85 6.57
C PHE A 30 18.62 2.56 6.71
N VAL A 31 17.29 2.64 6.67
CA VAL A 31 16.40 1.47 6.78
C VAL A 31 15.23 1.63 5.83
N ASP A 32 14.99 0.58 5.04
CA ASP A 32 13.76 0.40 4.28
C ASP A 32 12.79 -0.38 5.16
N PHE A 33 11.60 0.17 5.38
CA PHE A 33 10.51 -0.54 6.04
C PHE A 33 9.24 -0.38 5.21
N SER A 34 8.40 -1.41 5.22
CA SER A 34 7.10 -1.37 4.57
C SER A 34 6.01 -1.15 5.61
N ARG A 35 4.94 -0.46 5.22
CA ARG A 35 3.73 -0.33 6.02
C ARG A 35 2.53 -0.73 5.17
N ALA A 36 1.61 -1.47 5.77
CA ALA A 36 0.41 -1.95 5.10
C ALA A 36 -0.83 -1.18 5.54
N PHE A 37 -1.69 -0.86 4.60
CA PHE A 37 -2.91 -0.09 4.84
C PHE A 37 -4.10 -0.77 4.21
N LYS A 38 -5.22 -0.81 4.93
CA LYS A 38 -6.51 -1.12 4.33
C LYS A 38 -6.92 0.01 3.40
N VAL A 39 -7.24 -0.32 2.16
CA VAL A 39 -7.56 0.65 1.12
C VAL A 39 -8.77 0.20 0.32
N GLU A 40 -9.56 1.17 -0.11
CA GLU A 40 -10.54 0.99 -1.18
C GLU A 40 -9.85 1.28 -2.51
N LEU A 41 -9.98 0.37 -3.46
CA LEU A 41 -9.38 0.47 -4.79
C LEU A 41 -10.47 0.34 -5.84
N ASP A 42 -10.62 1.38 -6.65
CA ASP A 42 -11.58 1.40 -7.78
C ASP A 42 -11.03 0.66 -9.00
N ASN A 43 -9.70 0.52 -9.06
CA ASN A 43 -8.97 -0.04 -10.19
C ASN A 43 -7.66 -0.71 -9.69
N LEU A 44 -7.12 -1.61 -10.50
CA LEU A 44 -5.89 -2.35 -10.25
C LEU A 44 -4.80 -2.07 -11.30
N ASP A 45 -4.96 -1.05 -12.13
CA ASP A 45 -3.90 -0.62 -13.05
C ASP A 45 -2.70 0.01 -12.30
N ASP A 46 -1.51 -0.10 -12.89
CA ASP A 46 -0.27 0.30 -12.21
C ASP A 46 -0.19 1.81 -11.95
N GLU A 47 -0.77 2.63 -12.81
CA GLU A 47 -0.77 4.10 -12.66
C GLU A 47 -1.63 4.53 -11.46
N TYR A 48 -2.85 4.01 -11.37
CA TYR A 48 -3.78 4.24 -10.26
C TYR A 48 -3.17 3.76 -8.94
N LEU A 49 -2.63 2.54 -8.90
CA LEU A 49 -2.04 1.97 -7.70
C LEU A 49 -0.79 2.75 -7.25
N SER A 50 0.04 3.19 -8.19
CA SER A 50 1.19 4.05 -7.90
C SER A 50 0.76 5.41 -7.35
N ASN A 51 -0.24 6.05 -7.97
CA ASN A 51 -0.80 7.30 -7.48
C ASN A 51 -1.40 7.16 -6.08
N LYS A 52 -2.09 6.04 -5.80
CA LYS A 52 -2.65 5.74 -4.48
C LYS A 52 -1.56 5.54 -3.43
N ALA A 53 -0.50 4.81 -3.76
CA ALA A 53 0.64 4.62 -2.86
C ALA A 53 1.31 5.96 -2.52
N GLU A 54 1.50 6.83 -3.50
CA GLU A 54 2.04 8.18 -3.27
C GLU A 54 1.09 9.09 -2.47
N GLU A 55 -0.22 8.99 -2.68
CA GLU A 55 -1.23 9.68 -1.86
C GLU A 55 -1.11 9.28 -0.39
N ILE A 56 -0.96 7.98 -0.12
CA ILE A 56 -0.81 7.43 1.24
C ILE A 56 0.48 7.92 1.88
N LYS A 57 1.61 7.93 1.14
CA LYS A 57 2.88 8.47 1.66
C LYS A 57 2.77 9.95 2.01
N LYS A 58 2.15 10.77 1.14
CA LYS A 58 2.00 12.22 1.36
C LYS A 58 1.04 12.56 2.50
N ASN A 59 0.01 11.74 2.71
CA ASN A 59 -1.03 11.96 3.72
C ASN A 59 -0.95 10.91 4.83
N TYR A 60 0.25 10.47 5.19
CA TYR A 60 0.46 9.34 6.09
C TYR A 60 -0.31 9.47 7.41
N ASP A 61 -0.35 10.65 8.03
CA ASP A 61 -1.06 10.87 9.30
C ASP A 61 -2.57 10.58 9.18
N TYR A 62 -3.18 10.87 8.04
CA TYR A 62 -4.57 10.54 7.77
C TYR A 62 -4.76 9.03 7.60
N PHE A 63 -3.84 8.37 6.90
CA PHE A 63 -3.93 6.93 6.60
C PHE A 63 -3.48 6.04 7.74
N LYS A 64 -2.75 6.55 8.72
CA LYS A 64 -2.26 5.81 9.90
C LYS A 64 -3.37 5.08 10.67
N LYS A 65 -4.59 5.61 10.67
CA LYS A 65 -5.76 4.95 11.30
C LYS A 65 -6.23 3.69 10.57
N PHE A 66 -5.80 3.50 9.32
CA PHE A 66 -6.09 2.34 8.49
C PHE A 66 -4.89 1.41 8.36
N GLU A 67 -3.79 1.70 9.06
CA GLU A 67 -2.61 0.86 9.08
C GLU A 67 -2.93 -0.48 9.74
N VAL A 68 -2.47 -1.56 9.11
CA VAL A 68 -2.60 -2.93 9.57
C VAL A 68 -1.22 -3.59 9.63
N PRO A 69 -1.05 -4.67 10.42
CA PRO A 69 0.17 -5.46 10.35
C PRO A 69 0.47 -5.89 8.91
N ASP A 70 1.72 -5.77 8.49
CA ASP A 70 2.14 -6.19 7.14
C ASP A 70 1.87 -7.70 6.98
N PRO A 71 1.15 -8.12 5.90
CA PRO A 71 0.74 -9.51 5.66
C PRO A 71 1.87 -10.55 5.52
#